data_AF-A0A7G1IHI9-F1
#
_entry.id   AF-A0A7G1IHI9-F1
#
_cell.length_a   1.000
_cell.length_b   1.000
_cell.length_c   1.000
_cell.angle_alpha   90.00
_cell.angle_beta   90.00
_cell.angle_gamma   90.00
#
_symmetry.space_group_name_H-M   'P 1'
#
loop_
_entity.id
_entity.type
_entity.pdbx_description
1 polymer ?
#
loop_
_entity_poly.entity_id
_entity_poly.type
_entity_poly.pdbx_seq_one_letter_code
_entity_poly.pdbx_strand_id
1 'polypeptide(L)'
;MSICDGAGRAITLPEEVRDAFLNVATAMSQGKGIQLVPHHMALTTQEAADILNISRPTLVKLLEEGRIPYDKPGRHRRIRLDAVLAYQQETRARRKAALQEATRDSADEIRAALDSGAPTKVED
;
A
#
# COMPACT_ATOMS: atom_id res chain seq x y z
N MET A 1 -1.87 8.89 -27.53
CA MET A 1 -0.70 9.70 -27.13
C MET A 1 0.52 9.07 -27.77
N SER A 2 1.36 9.86 -28.43
CA SER A 2 2.57 9.36 -29.08
C SER A 2 3.80 9.93 -28.39
N ILE A 3 4.81 9.09 -28.15
CA ILE A 3 6.12 9.53 -27.68
C ILE A 3 7.08 9.47 -28.85
N CYS A 4 7.91 10.51 -29.01
CA CYS A 4 8.97 10.51 -30.00
C CYS A 4 10.28 10.08 -29.34
N ASP A 5 11.00 9.15 -29.96
CA ASP A 5 12.37 8.85 -29.54
C ASP A 5 13.35 9.97 -29.94
N GLY A 6 14.61 9.84 -29.55
CA GLY A 6 15.66 10.81 -29.91
C GLY A 6 15.95 10.91 -31.42
N ALA A 7 15.43 10.00 -32.24
CA ALA A 7 15.52 10.02 -33.70
C ALA A 7 14.24 10.57 -34.37
N GLY A 8 13.28 11.08 -33.58
CA GLY A 8 12.03 11.65 -34.07
C GLY A 8 10.98 10.63 -34.49
N ARG A 9 11.17 9.33 -34.19
CA ARG A 9 10.19 8.29 -34.51
C ARG A 9 9.09 8.27 -33.46
N ALA A 10 7.84 8.41 -33.91
CA ALA A 10 6.68 8.36 -33.04
C ALA A 10 6.27 6.90 -32.75
N ILE A 11 6.19 6.55 -31.47
CA ILE A 11 5.63 5.30 -30.98
C ILE A 11 4.25 5.59 -30.43
N THR A 12 3.25 4.85 -30.93
CA THR A 12 1.87 4.93 -30.40
C THR A 12 1.80 4.07 -29.15
N LEU A 13 1.43 4.69 -28.02
CA LEU A 13 1.22 3.99 -26.76
C LEU A 13 -0.17 3.33 -26.74
N PRO A 14 -0.29 2.05 -26.33
CA PRO A 14 -1.58 1.46 -25.98
C PRO A 14 -2.28 2.27 -24.89
N GLU A 15 -3.60 2.22 -24.88
CA GLU A 15 -4.44 2.96 -23.93
C GLU A 15 -4.08 2.64 -22.47
N GLU A 16 -3.82 1.37 -22.17
CA GLU A 16 -3.49 0.90 -20.83
C GLU A 16 -2.13 1.42 -20.34
N VAL A 17 -1.21 1.67 -21.28
CA VAL A 17 0.15 2.15 -20.97
C VAL A 17 0.15 3.66 -20.72
N ARG A 18 -0.78 4.39 -21.35
CA ARG A 18 -0.89 5.85 -21.24
C ARG A 18 -1.03 6.31 -19.79
N ASP A 19 -1.93 5.69 -19.03
CA ASP A 19 -2.24 6.13 -17.67
C ASP A 19 -1.07 5.82 -16.72
N ALA A 20 -0.41 4.67 -16.89
CA ALA A 20 0.82 4.34 -16.19
C ALA A 20 1.94 5.35 -16.49
N PHE A 21 2.11 5.74 -17.75
CA PHE A 21 3.10 6.74 -18.16
C PHE A 21 2.83 8.12 -17.55
N LEU A 22 1.57 8.54 -17.49
CA LEU A 22 1.19 9.83 -16.90
C LEU A 22 1.55 9.89 -15.42
N ASN A 23 1.31 8.80 -14.69
CA ASN A 23 1.68 8.66 -13.29
C ASN A 23 3.20 8.73 -13.09
N VAL A 24 3.95 8.04 -13.96
CA VAL A 24 5.43 8.09 -13.95
C VAL A 24 5.92 9.51 -14.22
N ALA A 25 5.47 10.14 -15.31
CA ALA A 25 5.88 11.50 -15.68
C ALA A 25 5.58 12.53 -14.58
N THR A 26 4.41 12.40 -13.93
CA THR A 26 3.99 13.27 -12.82
C THR A 26 4.85 13.06 -11.57
N ALA A 27 5.20 11.82 -11.24
CA ALA A 27 6.09 11.54 -10.13
C ALA A 27 7.51 12.08 -10.41
N MET A 28 8.01 11.97 -11.64
CA MET A 28 9.30 12.54 -12.04
C MET A 28 9.30 14.07 -11.96
N SER A 29 8.23 14.73 -12.42
CA SER A 29 8.13 16.20 -12.35
C SER A 29 8.10 16.74 -10.91
N GLN A 30 7.74 15.89 -9.95
CA GLN A 30 7.77 16.19 -8.51
C GLN A 30 9.12 15.86 -7.85
N GLY A 31 10.13 15.43 -8.62
CA GLY A 31 11.44 15.02 -8.09
C GLY A 31 11.41 13.69 -7.33
N LYS A 32 10.34 12.89 -7.46
CA LYS A 32 10.28 11.56 -6.84
C LYS A 32 11.10 10.58 -7.67
N GLY A 33 12.02 9.86 -7.04
CA GLY A 33 12.72 8.74 -7.66
C GLY A 33 11.73 7.64 -8.03
N ILE A 34 11.82 7.11 -9.26
CA ILE A 34 10.94 6.06 -9.76
C ILE A 34 11.79 4.85 -10.16
N GLN A 35 11.34 3.66 -9.78
CA GLN A 35 11.95 2.40 -10.17
C GLN A 35 10.92 1.55 -10.91
N LEU A 36 11.24 1.17 -12.15
CA LEU A 36 10.48 0.20 -12.93
C LEU A 36 11.01 -1.20 -12.61
N VAL A 37 10.17 -2.05 -12.02
CA VAL A 37 10.54 -3.42 -11.64
C VAL A 37 9.58 -4.43 -12.27
N PRO A 38 10.06 -5.55 -12.83
CA PRO A 38 9.20 -6.61 -13.32
C PRO A 38 8.31 -7.18 -12.21
N HIS A 39 7.04 -7.42 -12.51
CA HIS A 39 6.06 -7.90 -11.53
C HIS A 39 6.42 -9.28 -10.93
N HIS A 40 7.11 -10.12 -11.71
CA HIS A 40 7.54 -11.46 -11.29
C HIS A 40 8.95 -11.49 -10.68
N MET A 41 9.49 -10.33 -10.30
CA MET A 41 10.79 -10.25 -9.66
C MET A 41 10.76 -10.94 -8.29
N ALA A 42 11.76 -11.79 -8.06
CA ALA A 42 12.00 -12.47 -6.79
C ALA A 42 12.92 -11.63 -5.90
N LEU A 43 12.36 -11.06 -4.84
CA LEU A 43 13.02 -10.21 -3.87
C LEU A 43 13.73 -11.03 -2.80
N THR A 44 14.81 -10.47 -2.27
CA THR A 44 15.40 -10.90 -1.01
C THR A 44 14.52 -10.48 0.17
N THR A 45 14.77 -11.08 1.34
CA THR A 45 14.10 -10.65 2.59
C THR A 45 14.40 -9.20 2.96
N GLN A 46 15.54 -8.64 2.52
CA GLN A 46 15.85 -7.26 2.85
C GLN A 46 15.02 -6.31 1.98
N GLU A 47 15.06 -6.49 0.66
CA GLU A 47 14.28 -5.67 -0.28
C GLU A 47 12.78 -5.70 0.04
N ALA A 48 12.22 -6.86 0.35
CA ALA A 48 10.82 -6.98 0.75
C ALA A 48 10.51 -6.26 2.08
N ALA A 49 11.44 -6.27 3.03
CA ALA A 49 11.27 -5.58 4.31
C ALA A 49 11.32 -4.05 4.12
N ASP A 50 12.22 -3.58 3.25
CA ASP A 50 12.35 -2.17 2.88
C ASP A 50 11.06 -1.67 2.20
N ILE A 51 10.48 -2.44 1.28
CA ILE A 51 9.19 -2.11 0.62
C ILE A 51 8.03 -2.02 1.61
N LEU A 52 7.99 -2.93 2.59
CA LEU A 52 6.95 -2.93 3.63
C LEU A 52 7.21 -1.93 4.75
N ASN A 53 8.38 -1.27 4.74
CA ASN A 53 8.84 -0.37 5.79
C ASN A 53 8.79 -1.02 7.19
N ILE A 54 9.28 -2.25 7.29
CA ILE A 54 9.38 -3.02 8.53
C ILE A 54 10.80 -3.57 8.71
N SER A 55 11.13 -4.02 9.92
CA SER A 55 12.42 -4.69 10.14
C SER A 55 12.45 -6.06 9.44
N ARG A 56 13.63 -6.46 8.96
CA ARG A 56 13.83 -7.79 8.38
C ARG A 56 13.42 -8.93 9.33
N PRO A 57 13.72 -8.90 10.65
CA PRO A 57 13.22 -9.91 11.57
C PRO A 57 11.69 -10.00 11.60
N THR A 58 10.98 -8.85 11.56
CA THR A 58 9.52 -8.85 11.48
C THR A 58 9.02 -9.48 10.19
N LEU A 59 9.65 -9.19 9.05
CA LEU A 59 9.30 -9.86 7.80
C LEU A 59 9.49 -11.37 7.91
N VAL A 60 10.61 -11.83 8.45
CA VAL A 60 10.90 -13.27 8.58
C VAL A 60 9.82 -13.98 9.40
N LYS A 61 9.34 -13.37 10.50
CA LYS A 61 8.21 -13.91 11.27
C LYS A 61 6.95 -14.06 10.41
N LEU A 62 6.59 -13.03 9.63
CA LEU A 62 5.44 -13.09 8.73
C LEU A 62 5.56 -14.20 7.67
N LEU A 63 6.78 -14.45 7.17
CA LEU A 63 7.04 -15.56 6.25
C LEU A 63 6.87 -16.91 6.94
N GLU A 64 7.39 -17.07 8.15
CA GLU A 64 7.31 -18.31 8.94
C GLU A 64 5.88 -18.60 9.41
N GLU A 65 5.08 -17.57 9.66
CA GLU A 65 3.64 -17.63 9.94
C GLU A 65 2.79 -17.89 8.68
N GLY A 66 3.40 -17.95 7.48
CA GLY A 66 2.69 -18.18 6.22
C GLY A 66 1.83 -17.00 5.75
N ARG A 67 2.01 -15.80 6.34
CA ARG A 67 1.25 -14.59 5.99
C ARG A 67 1.62 -14.04 4.62
N ILE A 68 2.85 -14.29 4.18
CA ILE A 68 3.33 -13.90 2.84
C ILE A 68 4.02 -15.12 2.22
N PRO A 69 3.55 -15.59 1.05
CA PRO A 69 4.20 -16.68 0.33
C PRO A 69 5.66 -16.37 0.00
N TYR A 70 6.53 -17.36 0.14
CA TYR A 70 7.92 -17.27 -0.26
C TYR A 70 8.44 -18.61 -0.77
N ASP A 71 9.44 -18.55 -1.63
CA ASP A 71 10.15 -19.70 -2.14
C ASP A 71 11.53 -19.81 -1.48
N LYS A 72 12.07 -21.03 -1.46
CA LYS A 72 13.44 -21.30 -1.01
C LYS A 72 14.15 -22.23 -2.00
N PRO A 73 14.47 -21.76 -3.22
CA PRO A 73 15.11 -22.58 -4.27
C PRO A 73 16.58 -22.95 -3.95
N GLY A 74 17.06 -22.69 -2.74
CA GLY A 74 18.42 -22.94 -2.29
C GLY A 74 18.60 -22.53 -0.83
N ARG A 75 19.69 -21.82 -0.52
CA ARG A 75 19.98 -21.41 0.87
C ARG A 75 19.11 -20.24 1.36
N HIS A 76 18.77 -19.31 0.47
CA HIS A 76 18.11 -18.04 0.83
C HIS A 76 16.64 -18.02 0.40
N ARG A 77 15.80 -17.37 1.21
CA ARG A 77 14.39 -17.12 0.91
C ARG A 77 14.27 -16.09 -0.21
N ARG A 78 13.29 -16.29 -1.08
CA ARG A 78 12.91 -15.39 -2.17
C ARG A 78 11.42 -15.10 -2.08
N ILE A 79 11.04 -13.84 -2.12
CA ILE A 79 9.65 -13.41 -2.02
C ILE A 79 9.27 -12.73 -3.32
N ARG A 80 8.18 -13.14 -3.95
CA ARG A 80 7.71 -12.44 -5.15
C ARG A 80 7.18 -11.06 -4.79
N LEU A 81 7.48 -10.06 -5.63
CA LEU A 81 7.03 -8.69 -5.41
C LEU A 81 5.51 -8.59 -5.26
N ASP A 82 4.76 -9.32 -6.07
CA ASP A 82 3.29 -9.30 -6.02
C ASP A 82 2.71 -9.81 -4.70
N ALA A 83 3.31 -10.84 -4.11
CA ALA A 83 2.96 -11.31 -2.77
C ALA A 83 3.20 -10.23 -1.70
N VAL A 84 4.30 -9.48 -1.81
CA VAL A 84 4.60 -8.35 -0.90
C VAL A 84 3.57 -7.24 -1.05
N LEU A 85 3.24 -6.85 -2.29
CA LEU A 85 2.28 -5.78 -2.57
C LEU A 85 0.86 -6.16 -2.14
N ALA A 86 0.44 -7.41 -2.35
CA ALA A 86 -0.85 -7.93 -1.89
C ALA A 86 -0.98 -7.82 -0.36
N TYR A 87 0.04 -8.24 0.37
CA TYR A 87 0.07 -8.13 1.83
C TYR A 87 0.03 -6.66 2.31
N GLN A 88 0.75 -5.77 1.63
CA GLN A 88 0.73 -4.34 1.94
C GLN A 88 -0.68 -3.76 1.78
N GLN A 89 -1.37 -4.13 0.70
CA GLN A 89 -2.72 -3.67 0.40
C GLN A 89 -3.74 -4.19 1.42
N GLU A 90 -3.70 -5.48 1.75
CA GLU A 90 -4.54 -6.08 2.80
C GLU A 90 -4.34 -5.38 4.15
N THR A 91 -3.08 -5.14 4.53
CA THR A 91 -2.74 -4.47 5.79
C THR A 91 -3.26 -3.03 5.84
N ARG A 92 -3.14 -2.28 4.73
CA ARG A 92 -3.69 -0.92 4.63
C ARG A 92 -5.21 -0.93 4.75
N ALA A 93 -5.88 -1.86 4.09
CA ALA A 93 -7.33 -2.00 4.16
C ALA A 93 -7.80 -2.32 5.60
N ARG A 94 -7.14 -3.27 6.28
CA ARG A 94 -7.44 -3.62 7.67
C ARG A 94 -7.24 -2.44 8.63
N ARG A 95 -6.14 -1.68 8.48
CA ARG A 95 -5.90 -0.47 9.29
C ARG A 95 -6.97 0.59 9.07
N LYS A 96 -7.38 0.82 7.81
CA LYS A 96 -8.44 1.77 7.47
C LYS A 96 -9.77 1.35 8.09
N ALA A 97 -10.14 0.07 8.00
CA ALA A 97 -11.37 -0.46 8.58
C ALA A 97 -11.39 -0.30 10.11
N ALA A 98 -10.29 -0.64 10.79
CA ALA A 98 -10.20 -0.48 12.25
C ALA A 98 -10.33 1.00 12.70
N LEU A 99 -9.75 1.94 11.95
CA LEU A 99 -9.90 3.36 12.23
C LEU A 99 -11.34 3.85 12.01
N GLN A 100 -12.00 3.36 10.95
CA GLN A 100 -13.40 3.68 10.68
C GLN A 100 -14.32 3.15 11.77
N GLU A 101 -14.08 1.94 12.26
CA GLU A 101 -14.84 1.36 13.39
C GLU A 101 -14.66 2.19 14.65
N ALA A 102 -13.41 2.49 15.05
CA ALA A 102 -13.16 3.32 16.24
C ALA A 102 -13.79 4.72 16.14
N THR A 103 -13.83 5.31 14.94
CA THR A 103 -14.49 6.60 14.70
C THR A 103 -16.00 6.49 14.80
N ARG A 104 -16.58 5.38 14.31
CA ARG A 104 -18.02 5.11 14.38
C ARG A 104 -18.46 4.89 15.82
N ASP A 105 -17.74 4.06 16.58
CA ASP A 105 -18.00 3.82 18.00
C ASP A 105 -17.97 5.14 18.80
N SER A 106 -16.95 5.97 18.57
CA SER A 106 -16.84 7.29 19.20
C SER A 106 -18.01 8.21 18.82
N ALA A 107 -18.45 8.20 17.55
CA ALA A 107 -19.55 9.03 17.09
C ALA A 107 -20.91 8.56 17.64
N ASP A 108 -21.11 7.25 17.78
CA ASP A 108 -22.32 6.66 18.36
C ASP A 108 -22.38 6.92 19.88
N GLU A 109 -21.24 6.90 20.60
CA GLU A 109 -21.16 7.33 22.00
C GLU A 109 -21.50 8.81 22.19
N ILE A 110 -20.94 9.70 21.34
CA ILE A 110 -21.26 11.13 21.38
C ILE A 110 -22.74 11.38 21.08
N ARG A 111 -23.29 10.69 20.08
CA ARG A 111 -24.72 10.79 19.74
C ARG A 111 -25.60 10.30 20.89
N ALA A 112 -25.28 9.16 21.49
CA ALA A 112 -26.01 8.64 22.64
C ALA A 112 -25.98 9.61 23.84
N ALA A 113 -24.83 10.25 24.11
CA ALA A 113 -24.70 11.24 25.17
C ALA A 113 -25.50 12.54 24.91
N LEU A 114 -25.65 12.93 23.63
CA LEU A 114 -26.49 14.08 23.23
C LEU A 114 -27.99 13.74 23.27
N ASP A 115 -28.37 12.52 22.89
CA ASP A 115 -29.75 12.05 22.88
C ASP A 115 -30.26 11.71 24.30
N SER A 116 -29.37 11.37 25.24
CA SER A 116 -29.71 11.02 26.63
C SER A 116 -29.88 12.21 27.57
N GLY A 117 -30.09 13.43 27.05
CA GLY A 117 -30.03 14.70 27.78
C GLY A 117 -30.41 14.62 29.26
N ALA A 118 -29.48 14.98 30.15
CA ALA A 118 -29.78 15.21 31.55
C ALA A 118 -30.42 16.61 31.71
N PRO A 119 -31.68 16.72 32.14
CA PRO A 119 -32.22 18.00 32.58
C PRO A 119 -31.72 18.26 34.00
N THR A 120 -30.66 19.06 34.16
CA THR A 120 -30.38 19.64 35.48
C THR A 120 -31.13 20.97 35.57
N LYS A 121 -32.21 20.92 36.34
CA LYS A 121 -33.06 22.04 36.76
C LYS A 121 -32.26 23.32 37.00
N VAL A 122 -32.76 24.42 36.43
CA VAL A 122 -32.62 25.76 36.98
C VAL A 122 -33.54 25.81 38.20
N GLU A 123 -33.00 26.03 39.39
CA GLU A 123 -33.77 26.42 40.58
C GLU A 123 -33.23 27.77 41.07
N ASP A 124 -34.18 28.70 41.28
CA ASP A 124 -34.07 30.11 41.66
C ASP A 124 -33.48 30.35 43.06
#